data_AF-A0A429X720-F1
#
_entry.id   AF-A0A429X720-F1
#
_cell.length_a   1.000
_cell.length_b   1.000
_cell.length_c   1.000
_cell.angle_alpha   90.00
_cell.angle_beta   90.00
_cell.angle_gamma   90.00
#
_symmetry.space_group_name_H-M   'P 1'
#
loop_
_entity.id
_entity.type
_entity.pdbx_description
1 polymer ?
#
loop_
_entity_poly.entity_id
_entity_poly.type
_entity_poly.pdbx_seq_one_letter_code
_entity_poly.pdbx_strand_id
1 'polypeptide(L)'
;MRKIILLDWLYLGLQLLILLFLFTHDWISFGSLNDVEAVKQVKTTRELIIQTILNGAPFAPAFFFCSVYVGKAYPLLVKIFLNIYFPVLLIGAIWAWWIPYFFGTTAEKVQQYQWMFGKTHAFLPEMNGITPNTLHLVFHLALLFVTVITIYFSLKRRKNKKIVYK
;
A
#
# COMPACT_ATOMS: atom_id res chain seq x y z
N MET A 1 8.80 -16.88 -21.81
CA MET A 1 7.64 -16.17 -21.24
C MET A 1 7.19 -16.85 -19.97
N ARG A 2 6.85 -16.10 -18.93
CA ARG A 2 6.21 -16.66 -17.73
C ARG A 2 4.74 -16.94 -18.10
N LYS A 3 4.21 -18.14 -17.83
CA LYS A 3 2.79 -18.52 -18.09
C LYS A 3 1.77 -17.76 -17.22
N ILE A 4 2.11 -16.60 -16.66
CA ILE A 4 1.41 -15.98 -15.54
C ILE A 4 0.92 -14.57 -15.88
N ILE A 5 0.17 -14.46 -16.98
CA ILE A 5 -0.41 -13.18 -17.40
C ILE A 5 -1.42 -12.68 -16.37
N LEU A 6 -2.23 -13.58 -15.78
CA LEU A 6 -3.26 -13.21 -14.80
C LEU A 6 -2.68 -12.63 -13.50
N LEU A 7 -1.64 -13.24 -12.92
CA LEU A 7 -1.02 -12.70 -11.69
C LEU A 7 -0.28 -11.39 -11.96
N ASP A 8 0.31 -11.24 -13.15
CA ASP A 8 0.95 -9.97 -13.54
C ASP A 8 -0.12 -8.85 -13.61
N TRP A 9 -1.30 -9.13 -14.19
CA TRP A 9 -2.42 -8.17 -14.19
C TRP A 9 -3.02 -7.92 -12.81
N LEU A 10 -3.22 -8.95 -11.98
CA LEU A 10 -3.67 -8.78 -10.60
C LEU A 10 -2.68 -7.92 -9.81
N TYR A 11 -1.39 -8.19 -9.95
CA TYR A 11 -0.33 -7.44 -9.29
C TYR A 11 -0.31 -5.96 -9.69
N LEU A 12 -0.54 -5.66 -10.98
CA LEU A 12 -0.70 -4.28 -11.45
C LEU A 12 -2.00 -3.64 -10.97
N GLY A 13 -3.12 -4.37 -10.98
CA GLY A 13 -4.41 -3.88 -10.51
C GLY A 13 -4.36 -3.50 -9.02
N LEU A 14 -3.73 -4.33 -8.19
CA LEU A 14 -3.52 -4.04 -6.77
C LEU A 14 -2.61 -2.81 -6.57
N GLN A 15 -1.53 -2.69 -7.35
CA GLN A 15 -0.68 -1.50 -7.28
C GLN A 15 -1.39 -0.24 -7.76
N LEU A 16 -2.23 -0.32 -8.79
CA LEU A 16 -3.02 0.81 -9.25
C LEU A 16 -4.04 1.24 -8.18
N LEU A 17 -4.71 0.28 -7.53
CA LEU A 17 -5.59 0.55 -6.40
C LEU A 17 -4.84 1.28 -5.27
N ILE A 18 -3.64 0.81 -4.91
CA ILE A 18 -2.79 1.46 -3.91
C ILE A 18 -2.40 2.87 -4.36
N LEU A 19 -1.93 3.04 -5.59
CA LEU A 19 -1.51 4.32 -6.14
C LEU A 19 -2.66 5.34 -6.09
N LEU A 20 -3.86 4.93 -6.53
CA LEU A 20 -5.06 5.75 -6.46
C LEU A 20 -5.37 6.12 -5.00
N PHE A 21 -5.35 5.14 -4.08
CA PHE A 21 -5.56 5.40 -2.67
C PHE A 21 -4.58 6.46 -2.13
N LEU A 22 -3.27 6.28 -2.35
CA LEU A 22 -2.21 7.18 -1.87
C LEU A 22 -2.38 8.62 -2.36
N PHE A 23 -2.88 8.82 -3.59
CA PHE A 23 -3.06 10.14 -4.17
C PHE A 23 -4.43 10.77 -3.92
N THR A 24 -5.44 10.01 -3.48
CA THR A 24 -6.83 10.51 -3.47
C THR A 24 -7.55 10.43 -2.14
N HIS A 25 -7.19 9.51 -1.22
CA HIS A 25 -8.00 9.26 -0.02
C HIS A 25 -8.08 10.43 0.97
N ASP A 26 -7.12 11.35 0.96
CA ASP A 26 -7.16 12.57 1.77
C ASP A 26 -7.73 13.79 1.01
N TRP A 27 -8.08 13.61 -0.26
CA TRP A 27 -8.44 14.71 -1.17
C TRP A 27 -9.86 14.60 -1.72
N ILE A 28 -10.33 13.38 -1.97
CA ILE A 28 -11.61 13.09 -2.61
C ILE A 28 -12.49 12.35 -1.62
N SER A 29 -13.73 12.82 -1.43
CA SER A 29 -14.71 12.15 -0.60
C SER A 29 -15.25 10.89 -1.30
N PHE A 30 -15.21 9.78 -0.60
CA PHE A 30 -15.77 8.48 -0.99
C PHE A 30 -16.98 8.13 -0.13
N GLY A 31 -17.76 9.13 0.28
CA GLY A 31 -18.91 8.97 1.16
C GLY A 31 -18.47 8.50 2.55
N SER A 32 -19.06 7.43 3.06
CA SER A 32 -18.74 6.92 4.41
C SER A 32 -17.35 6.28 4.52
N LEU A 33 -16.63 6.05 3.43
CA LEU A 33 -15.32 5.37 3.47
C LEU A 33 -14.18 6.25 4.00
N ASN A 34 -14.30 7.57 3.93
CA ASN A 34 -13.33 8.54 4.45
C ASN A 34 -14.00 9.86 4.84
N ASP A 35 -13.34 10.65 5.69
CA ASP A 35 -13.82 11.97 6.10
C ASP A 35 -12.74 13.02 5.82
N VAL A 36 -12.76 13.56 4.59
CA VAL A 36 -11.78 14.55 4.12
C VAL A 36 -11.89 15.87 4.89
N GLU A 37 -13.10 16.24 5.32
CA GLU A 37 -13.34 17.44 6.13
C GLU A 37 -12.67 17.30 7.49
N ALA A 38 -12.87 16.16 8.17
CA ALA A 38 -12.26 15.89 9.46
C ALA A 38 -10.72 15.82 9.38
N VAL A 39 -10.17 15.22 8.33
CA VAL A 39 -8.72 15.20 8.10
C VAL A 39 -8.16 16.63 7.94
N LYS A 40 -8.85 17.51 7.20
CA LYS A 40 -8.44 18.91 7.00
C LYS A 40 -8.59 19.79 8.25
N GLN A 41 -9.38 19.37 9.24
CA GLN A 41 -9.46 20.04 10.54
C GLN A 41 -8.26 19.73 11.43
N VAL A 42 -7.64 18.55 11.26
CA VAL A 42 -6.48 18.11 12.04
C VAL A 42 -5.17 18.46 11.33
N LYS A 43 -5.14 18.42 9.99
CA LYS A 43 -3.94 18.65 9.18
C LYS A 43 -4.08 19.84 8.27
N THR A 44 -3.00 20.62 8.19
CA THR A 44 -2.88 21.70 7.22
C THR A 44 -2.76 21.14 5.79
N THR A 45 -3.19 21.93 4.80
CA THR A 45 -3.02 21.57 3.38
C THR A 45 -1.57 21.25 3.03
N ARG A 46 -0.60 21.96 3.63
CA ARG A 46 0.83 21.70 3.42
C ARG A 46 1.23 20.31 3.92
N GLU A 47 0.79 19.92 5.11
CA GLU A 47 1.05 18.59 5.67
C GLU A 47 0.43 17.49 4.80
N LEU A 48 -0.79 17.70 4.30
CA LEU A 48 -1.45 16.76 3.39
C LEU A 48 -0.68 16.61 2.06
N ILE A 49 -0.21 17.72 1.46
CA ILE A 49 0.62 17.67 0.24
C ILE A 49 1.91 16.89 0.51
N ILE A 50 2.62 17.23 1.60
CA ILE A 50 3.87 16.55 1.96
C ILE A 50 3.62 15.06 2.17
N GLN A 51 2.59 14.69 2.94
CA GLN A 51 2.25 13.30 3.20
C GLN A 51 1.86 12.55 1.90
N THR A 52 1.11 13.19 1.01
CA THR A 52 0.72 12.61 -0.29
C THR A 52 1.94 12.35 -1.15
N ILE A 53 2.88 13.31 -1.21
CA ILE A 53 4.11 13.16 -1.98
C ILE A 53 5.02 12.10 -1.37
N LEU A 54 5.24 12.13 -0.05
CA LEU A 54 6.12 11.17 0.64
C LEU A 54 5.64 9.73 0.49
N ASN A 55 4.33 9.50 0.50
CA ASN A 55 3.77 8.15 0.32
C ASN A 55 3.61 7.78 -1.16
N GLY A 56 3.05 8.67 -1.98
CA GLY A 56 2.69 8.39 -3.37
C GLY A 56 3.84 8.47 -4.37
N ALA A 57 4.75 9.46 -4.22
CA ALA A 57 5.81 9.68 -5.20
C ALA A 57 6.83 8.52 -5.26
N PRO A 58 7.28 7.90 -4.14
CA PRO A 58 8.11 6.70 -4.20
C PRO A 58 7.37 5.46 -4.75
N PHE A 59 6.04 5.42 -4.65
CA PHE A 59 5.23 4.31 -5.15
C PHE A 59 5.09 4.34 -6.69
N ALA A 60 5.03 5.54 -7.28
CA ALA A 60 4.86 5.70 -8.72
C ALA A 60 5.97 5.02 -9.56
N PRO A 61 7.29 5.14 -9.23
CA PRO A 61 8.35 4.36 -9.88
C PRO A 61 8.16 2.85 -9.73
N ALA A 62 7.70 2.36 -8.57
CA ALA A 62 7.45 0.93 -8.38
C ALA A 62 6.37 0.42 -9.35
N PHE A 63 5.25 1.14 -9.46
CA PHE A 63 4.19 0.83 -10.42
C PHE A 63 4.69 0.92 -11.87
N PHE A 64 5.45 1.97 -12.21
CA PHE A 64 6.03 2.15 -13.54
C PHE A 64 6.92 0.97 -13.94
N PHE A 65 7.88 0.59 -13.08
CA PHE A 65 8.76 -0.55 -13.37
C PHE A 65 7.97 -1.85 -13.48
N CYS A 66 6.97 -2.07 -12.62
CA CYS A 66 6.12 -3.25 -12.72
C CYS A 66 5.38 -3.31 -14.06
N SER A 67 4.91 -2.16 -14.56
CA SER A 67 4.20 -2.04 -15.84
C SER A 67 5.10 -2.28 -17.06
N VAL A 68 6.31 -1.71 -17.06
CA VAL A 68 7.29 -1.87 -18.17
C VAL A 68 7.74 -3.34 -18.33
N TYR A 69 7.84 -4.07 -17.22
CA TYR A 69 8.36 -5.44 -17.18
C TYR A 69 7.28 -6.52 -17.07
N VAL A 70 6.01 -6.22 -17.39
CA VAL A 70 4.94 -7.23 -17.45
C VAL A 70 5.33 -8.40 -18.35
N GLY A 71 5.16 -9.63 -17.86
CA GLY A 71 5.52 -10.87 -18.56
C GLY A 71 7.02 -11.10 -18.78
N LYS A 72 7.86 -10.14 -18.35
CA LYS A 72 9.33 -10.17 -18.46
C LYS A 72 9.95 -10.44 -17.09
N ALA A 73 11.26 -10.72 -17.08
CA ALA A 73 12.00 -10.80 -15.83
C ALA A 73 12.43 -9.38 -15.42
N TYR A 74 12.22 -9.01 -14.16
CA TYR A 74 12.72 -7.75 -13.62
C TYR A 74 14.26 -7.72 -13.61
N PRO A 75 14.89 -6.59 -13.97
CA PRO A 75 16.31 -6.36 -13.72
C PRO A 75 16.64 -6.49 -12.23
N LEU A 76 17.90 -6.79 -11.91
CA LEU A 76 18.33 -6.99 -10.52
C LEU A 76 18.05 -5.77 -9.63
N LEU A 77 18.36 -4.56 -10.12
CA LEU A 77 18.10 -3.31 -9.37
C LEU A 77 16.61 -3.10 -9.09
N VAL A 78 15.74 -3.36 -10.08
CA VAL A 78 14.29 -3.29 -9.90
C VAL A 78 13.83 -4.30 -8.85
N LYS A 79 14.35 -5.54 -8.88
CA LYS A 79 14.02 -6.51 -7.84
C LYS A 79 14.43 -6.03 -6.46
N ILE A 80 15.68 -5.59 -6.29
CA ILE A 80 16.18 -5.10 -4.99
C ILE A 80 15.30 -3.96 -4.49
N PHE A 81 15.02 -2.97 -5.35
CA PHE A 81 14.15 -1.85 -5.01
C PHE A 81 12.77 -2.32 -4.54
N LEU A 82 12.07 -3.16 -5.30
CA LEU A 82 10.72 -3.61 -4.95
C LEU A 82 10.69 -4.47 -3.67
N ASN A 83 11.69 -5.34 -3.46
CA ASN A 83 11.77 -6.18 -2.25
C ASN A 83 12.17 -5.40 -0.99
N ILE A 84 12.69 -4.18 -1.12
CA ILE A 84 12.91 -3.30 0.03
C ILE A 84 11.68 -2.43 0.23
N TYR A 85 11.22 -1.79 -0.85
CA TYR A 85 10.20 -0.76 -0.80
C TYR A 85 8.84 -1.27 -0.28
N PHE A 86 8.28 -2.35 -0.84
CA PHE A 86 6.96 -2.81 -0.42
C PHE A 86 6.94 -3.35 1.02
N PRO A 87 7.92 -4.16 1.48
CA PRO A 87 7.98 -4.53 2.89
C PRO A 87 8.11 -3.35 3.84
N VAL A 88 8.94 -2.34 3.52
CA VAL A 88 9.08 -1.14 4.34
C VAL A 88 7.76 -0.38 4.44
N LEU A 89 7.05 -0.21 3.33
CA LEU A 89 5.73 0.43 3.32
C LEU A 89 4.71 -0.36 4.14
N LEU A 90 4.71 -1.70 4.01
CA LEU A 90 3.83 -2.59 4.78
C LEU A 90 4.12 -2.51 6.29
N ILE A 91 5.39 -2.52 6.68
CA ILE A 91 5.81 -2.34 8.09
C ILE A 91 5.32 -1.00 8.62
N GLY A 92 5.43 0.08 7.83
CA GLY A 92 4.90 1.39 8.20
C GLY A 92 3.38 1.37 8.45
N ALA A 93 2.63 0.72 7.57
CA ALA A 93 1.18 0.52 7.73
C ALA A 93 0.84 -0.30 8.99
N ILE A 94 1.57 -1.39 9.25
CA ILE A 94 1.45 -2.19 10.48
C ILE A 94 1.72 -1.34 11.71
N TRP A 95 2.80 -0.57 11.71
CA TRP A 95 3.19 0.26 12.83
C TRP A 95 2.18 1.38 13.12
N ALA A 96 1.65 2.02 12.08
CA ALA A 96 0.74 3.15 12.23
C ALA A 96 -0.69 2.73 12.62
N TRP A 97 -1.16 1.55 12.19
CA TRP A 97 -2.56 1.15 12.34
C TRP A 97 -2.76 -0.09 13.21
N TRP A 98 -1.99 -1.15 12.94
CA TRP A 98 -2.24 -2.46 13.51
C TRP A 98 -1.62 -2.63 14.90
N ILE A 99 -0.45 -2.05 15.14
CA ILE A 99 0.15 -2.04 16.49
C ILE A 99 -0.75 -1.27 17.48
N PRO A 100 -1.17 -0.02 17.20
CA PRO A 100 -2.12 0.71 18.07
C PRO A 100 -3.44 -0.03 18.28
N TYR A 101 -3.95 -0.68 17.24
CA TYR A 101 -5.20 -1.44 17.33
C TYR A 101 -5.11 -2.62 18.29
N PHE A 102 -4.06 -3.44 18.22
CA PHE A 102 -3.94 -4.64 19.06
C PHE A 102 -3.32 -4.39 20.44
N PHE A 103 -2.39 -3.43 20.55
CA PHE A 103 -1.58 -3.23 21.77
C PHE A 103 -1.81 -1.88 22.45
N GLY A 104 -2.65 -1.02 21.88
CA GLY A 104 -2.89 0.32 22.37
C GLY A 104 -1.80 1.33 21.98
N THR A 105 -2.08 2.59 22.26
CA THR A 105 -1.21 3.74 21.99
C THR A 105 -1.53 4.87 22.95
N THR A 106 -0.88 6.03 22.82
CA THR A 106 -1.14 7.19 23.68
C THR A 106 -2.55 7.74 23.47
N ALA A 107 -3.14 8.32 24.52
CA ALA A 107 -4.47 8.95 24.44
C ALA A 107 -4.55 10.04 23.36
N GLU A 108 -3.46 10.80 23.16
CA GLU A 108 -3.36 11.79 22.10
C GLU A 108 -3.50 11.17 20.70
N LYS A 109 -2.82 10.05 20.44
CA LYS A 109 -2.93 9.34 19.16
C LYS A 109 -4.32 8.75 18.94
N VAL A 110 -4.94 8.22 19.99
CA VAL A 110 -6.34 7.76 19.95
C VAL A 110 -7.27 8.92 19.61
N GLN A 111 -7.10 10.08 20.24
CA GLN A 111 -7.92 11.25 19.98
C GLN A 111 -7.75 11.78 18.55
N GLN A 112 -6.52 11.91 18.07
CA GLN A 112 -6.23 12.28 16.69
C GLN A 112 -6.87 11.29 15.70
N TYR A 113 -6.77 10.00 15.98
CA TYR A 113 -7.41 8.97 15.18
C TYR A 113 -8.92 9.14 15.13
N GLN A 114 -9.57 9.28 16.28
CA GLN A 114 -11.01 9.42 16.39
C GLN A 114 -11.52 10.70 15.71
N TRP A 115 -10.77 11.79 15.77
CA TRP A 115 -11.07 13.01 15.02
C TRP A 115 -11.06 12.77 13.51
N MET A 116 -10.01 12.13 12.98
CA MET A 116 -9.89 11.95 11.53
C MET A 116 -10.75 10.81 10.96
N PHE A 117 -10.98 9.75 11.74
CA PHE A 117 -11.51 8.49 11.22
C PHE A 117 -12.71 7.92 11.99
N GLY A 118 -13.08 8.48 13.14
CA GLY A 118 -14.13 7.92 14.02
C GLY A 118 -15.53 7.89 13.40
N LYS A 119 -15.78 8.68 12.36
CA LYS A 119 -17.05 8.70 11.60
C LYS A 119 -17.01 7.92 10.28
N THR A 120 -15.89 7.26 9.99
CA THR A 120 -15.71 6.48 8.76
C THR A 120 -16.21 5.05 8.95
N HIS A 121 -16.68 4.43 7.87
CA HIS A 121 -17.15 3.07 7.88
C HIS A 121 -16.01 2.10 8.21
N ALA A 122 -16.20 1.30 9.25
CA ALA A 122 -15.29 0.23 9.63
C ALA A 122 -16.04 -1.10 9.72
N PHE A 123 -15.41 -2.14 9.20
CA PHE A 123 -15.89 -3.52 9.34
C PHE A 123 -15.44 -4.15 10.67
N LEU A 124 -14.25 -3.77 11.15
CA LEU A 124 -13.67 -4.30 12.38
C LEU A 124 -14.28 -3.60 13.61
N PRO A 125 -14.40 -4.30 14.75
CA PRO A 125 -14.79 -3.66 16.01
C PRO A 125 -13.70 -2.69 16.48
N GLU A 126 -14.07 -1.74 17.34
CA GLU A 126 -13.09 -0.88 18.00
C GLU A 126 -12.25 -1.67 19.01
N MET A 127 -10.93 -1.47 18.99
CA MET A 127 -10.00 -1.97 20.00
C MET A 127 -9.03 -0.88 20.40
N ASN A 128 -8.84 -0.68 21.71
CA ASN A 128 -7.94 0.35 22.25
C ASN A 128 -8.19 1.77 21.71
N GLY A 129 -9.45 2.10 21.40
CA GLY A 129 -9.83 3.40 20.83
C GLY A 129 -9.46 3.59 19.35
N ILE A 130 -9.02 2.54 18.66
CA ILE A 130 -8.65 2.53 17.25
C ILE A 130 -9.54 1.53 16.51
N THR A 131 -9.95 1.88 15.29
CA THR A 131 -10.82 1.03 14.46
C THR A 131 -10.42 1.14 12.99
N PRO A 132 -9.44 0.37 12.48
CA PRO A 132 -8.96 0.50 11.11
C PRO A 132 -10.11 0.51 10.12
N ASN A 133 -10.33 1.67 9.50
CA ASN A 133 -11.49 1.85 8.66
C ASN A 133 -11.38 1.00 7.39
N THR A 134 -12.51 0.80 6.73
CA THR A 134 -12.63 -0.14 5.62
C THR A 134 -11.69 0.21 4.48
N LEU A 135 -11.53 1.51 4.19
CA LEU A 135 -10.67 1.97 3.11
C LEU A 135 -9.19 1.65 3.39
N HIS A 136 -8.72 1.93 4.60
CA HIS A 136 -7.34 1.59 5.01
C HIS A 136 -7.13 0.09 5.10
N LEU A 137 -8.12 -0.68 5.55
CA LEU A 137 -8.07 -2.14 5.55
C LEU A 137 -7.86 -2.70 4.13
N VAL A 138 -8.64 -2.23 3.16
CA VAL A 138 -8.51 -2.63 1.75
C VAL A 138 -7.13 -2.26 1.20
N PHE A 139 -6.65 -1.05 1.49
CA PHE A 139 -5.30 -0.61 1.12
C PHE A 139 -4.21 -1.52 1.74
N HIS A 140 -4.29 -1.83 3.03
CA HIS A 140 -3.31 -2.70 3.71
C HIS A 140 -3.31 -4.11 3.16
N LEU A 141 -4.48 -4.68 2.85
CA LEU A 141 -4.59 -6.00 2.23
C LEU A 141 -3.99 -6.00 0.82
N ALA A 142 -4.30 -4.98 0.00
CA ALA A 142 -3.69 -4.84 -1.32
C ALA A 142 -2.16 -4.75 -1.23
N LEU A 143 -1.64 -3.98 -0.28
CA LEU A 143 -0.20 -3.83 -0.04
C LEU A 143 0.45 -5.13 0.44
N LEU A 144 -0.22 -5.89 1.30
CA LEU A 144 0.22 -7.22 1.73
C LEU A 144 0.33 -8.16 0.52
N PHE A 145 -0.71 -8.24 -0.32
CA PHE A 145 -0.69 -9.10 -1.51
C PHE A 145 0.38 -8.67 -2.51
N VAL A 146 0.54 -7.36 -2.76
CA VAL A 146 1.64 -6.83 -3.59
C VAL A 146 2.98 -7.30 -3.04
N THR A 147 3.23 -7.14 -1.74
CA THR A 147 4.47 -7.55 -1.08
C THR A 147 4.74 -9.06 -1.25
N VAL A 148 3.74 -9.90 -1.01
CA VAL A 148 3.84 -11.37 -1.17
C VAL A 148 4.14 -11.73 -2.63
N ILE A 149 3.46 -11.10 -3.59
CA ILE A 149 3.68 -11.35 -5.01
C ILE A 149 5.08 -10.90 -5.44
N THR A 150 5.58 -9.77 -4.94
CA THR A 150 6.95 -9.29 -5.20
C THR A 150 7.99 -10.30 -4.74
N ILE A 151 7.85 -10.82 -3.51
CA ILE A 151 8.75 -11.85 -2.96
C ILE A 151 8.67 -13.11 -3.84
N TYR A 152 7.47 -13.56 -4.18
CA TYR A 152 7.26 -14.72 -5.07
C TYR A 152 7.95 -14.54 -6.44
N PHE A 153 7.80 -13.36 -7.07
CA PHE A 153 8.45 -13.05 -8.35
C PHE A 153 9.97 -13.02 -8.27
N SER A 154 10.50 -12.72 -7.08
CA SER A 154 11.93 -12.60 -6.83
C SER A 154 12.58 -13.95 -6.57
N LEU A 155 11.89 -14.83 -5.84
CA LEU A 155 12.33 -16.21 -5.56
C LEU A 155 12.18 -17.14 -6.77
N LYS A 156 11.26 -16.84 -7.70
CA LYS A 156 11.05 -17.67 -8.88
C LYS A 156 12.26 -17.64 -9.82
N ARG A 157 13.13 -18.63 -9.69
CA ARG A 157 14.26 -18.86 -10.62
C ARG A 157 13.74 -19.00 -12.05
N ARG A 158 14.36 -18.26 -12.97
CA ARG A 158 14.19 -18.49 -14.41
C ARG A 158 14.78 -19.86 -14.70
N LYS A 159 14.01 -20.81 -15.25
CA LYS A 159 14.63 -21.98 -15.92
C LYS A 159 15.47 -21.41 -17.05
N ASN A 160 16.79 -21.38 -16.89
CA ASN A 160 17.70 -21.02 -17.96
C ASN A 160 17.43 -21.98 -19.13
N LYS A 161 17.07 -21.46 -20.30
CA LYS A 161 17.24 -22.22 -21.53
C LYS A 161 18.74 -22.48 -21.61
N LYS A 162 19.17 -23.75 -21.44
CA LYS A 162 20.53 -24.15 -21.77
C LYS A 162 20.76 -23.72 -23.22
N ILE A 163 21.70 -22.82 -23.45
CA ILE A 163 22.21 -22.56 -24.79
C ILE A 163 22.93 -23.87 -25.17
N VAL A 164 22.28 -24.66 -26.03
CA VAL A 164 22.93 -25.80 -26.66
C VAL A 164 23.76 -25.20 -27.78
N TYR A 165 25.06 -25.07 -27.58
CA TYR A 165 25.98 -24.95 -28.70
C TYR A 165 25.95 -26.31 -29.42
N LYS A 166 25.45 -26.32 -30.64
CA LYS A 166 25.64 -27.43 -31.60
C LYS A 166 26.94 -27.18 -32.35
#